data_AF-A0A841L8I7-F1
#
_entry.id   AF-A0A841L8I7-F1
#
_cell.length_a   1.000
_cell.length_b   1.000
_cell.length_c   1.000
_cell.angle_alpha   90.00
_cell.angle_beta   90.00
_cell.angle_gamma   90.00
#
_symmetry.space_group_name_H-M   'P 1'
#
loop_
_entity.id
_entity.type
_entity.pdbx_description
1 polymer ?
#
loop_
_entity_poly.entity_id
_entity_poly.type
_entity_poly.pdbx_seq_one_letter_code
_entity_poly.pdbx_strand_id
1 'polypeptide(L)'
;MFHRLLLLLLLWDFGRPTTANASEPPVFEIALDEPVHVTIAGQPAELSFVVGTVDQVTLNDSFVEQLGLRSGATTKADLILDGTSKLTGRRAGAMLEIAGLKREQQLYWLPGRLTLPLHGTIGIMAVPHHRVRLKIGSNEAPLALRMPLAGSVDSTAYGLVNLSPARLAVTLNPSIRTLLPLISSAPGVDLKSVIAGRFTGEEWEEEAGLGIRHKVRRFELAQPLQLGRLQFSALAARVVAMPARQPRPKTGEKPTIVLTLSRAQLEEQGCNSLVVDKQEMSIAFYCTGPASPSNIQIAGAVRFSGDKLANTNRSMETPLAPQTSQGSPSTPISVATAPAISPDGWVELQPSNPLLVKIAGKNVELALDTGDLPGVLLNEVAAMRLGLGSGARQAAITYAGRKTAEASGARETVVALMRGAATNILWLRGYDGELFSGSIELSSLPHDRLRLRLSPEEAGARPVRLKLVVPRGRSSRGATELPGMASFQVDAAIQKSWQLPLVSKSLAADLVKILGGRLEGRPWLETLGYQLRRPVRRLVLAKPLVIGPLSFKAVAVQIGGTPDESNRLARGQDVLPDADADTDPDEIVVTGKMSGPAGRRISLSRTQLAEQRCSSLAVDKPASIWELICRGPA
;
A
#
# COMPACT_ATOMS: atom_id res chain seq x y z
N MET A 1 44.97 -10.95 58.06
CA MET A 1 44.89 -10.09 56.85
C MET A 1 44.04 -10.71 55.72
N PHE A 2 43.03 -11.52 56.05
CA PHE A 2 42.01 -12.04 55.14
C PHE A 2 40.76 -12.19 56.00
N HIS A 3 39.75 -11.32 55.84
CA HIS A 3 38.37 -11.50 56.33
C HIS A 3 37.46 -10.26 56.11
N ARG A 4 37.90 -9.22 55.38
CA ARG A 4 37.09 -8.00 55.13
C ARG A 4 36.58 -7.81 53.68
N LEU A 5 36.71 -8.81 52.80
CA LEU A 5 36.36 -8.65 51.38
C LEU A 5 35.16 -9.50 50.89
N LEU A 6 34.30 -10.00 51.79
CA LEU A 6 33.19 -10.89 51.41
C LEU A 6 31.79 -10.37 51.79
N LEU A 7 31.63 -9.08 52.11
CA LEU A 7 30.35 -8.54 52.59
C LEU A 7 29.81 -7.35 51.77
N LEU A 8 30.18 -7.22 50.50
CA LEU A 8 29.78 -6.08 49.65
C LEU A 8 29.17 -6.47 48.29
N LEU A 9 28.68 -7.71 48.13
CA LEU A 9 28.14 -8.22 46.86
C LEU A 9 26.68 -8.72 46.91
N LEU A 10 25.90 -8.44 47.96
CA LEU A 10 24.55 -9.00 48.11
C LEU A 10 23.39 -7.99 48.20
N LEU A 11 23.56 -6.74 47.74
CA LEU A 11 22.46 -5.75 47.70
C LEU A 11 22.44 -4.91 46.42
N TRP A 12 22.62 -5.53 45.26
CA TRP A 12 22.17 -4.96 43.99
C TRP A 12 20.93 -5.70 43.52
N ASP A 13 19.81 -5.26 44.09
CA ASP A 13 18.49 -5.54 43.57
C ASP A 13 18.37 -4.80 42.23
N PHE A 14 18.59 -5.50 41.12
CA PHE A 14 18.25 -5.01 39.79
C PHE A 14 16.74 -4.88 39.73
N GLY A 15 16.25 -3.70 40.12
CA GLY A 15 14.88 -3.28 39.88
C GLY A 15 14.54 -3.55 38.42
N ARG A 16 13.72 -4.58 38.18
CA ARG A 16 13.16 -4.83 36.85
C ARG A 16 12.46 -3.53 36.44
N PRO A 17 12.77 -2.95 35.27
CA PRO A 17 12.04 -1.79 34.80
C PRO A 17 10.57 -2.19 34.72
N THR A 18 9.75 -1.59 35.57
CA THR A 18 8.30 -1.66 35.49
C THR A 18 7.96 -1.25 34.06
N THR A 19 7.41 -2.17 33.26
CA THR A 19 6.88 -1.86 31.94
C THR A 19 5.78 -0.83 32.16
N ALA A 20 6.12 0.44 32.01
CA ALA A 20 5.13 1.50 31.96
C ALA A 20 4.16 1.11 30.84
N ASN A 21 2.90 0.85 31.21
CA ASN A 21 1.84 0.64 30.25
C ASN A 21 1.91 1.81 29.27
N ALA A 22 2.28 1.53 28.02
CA ALA A 22 2.30 2.53 26.98
C ALA A 22 0.87 3.08 26.92
N SER A 23 0.69 4.32 27.39
CA SER A 23 -0.60 4.99 27.34
C SER A 23 -1.07 4.99 25.89
N GLU A 24 -2.30 4.51 25.66
CA GLU A 24 -2.91 4.50 24.34
C GLU A 24 -2.73 5.89 23.70
N PRO A 25 -2.29 5.98 22.44
CA PRO A 25 -1.98 7.25 21.81
C PRO A 25 -3.20 8.17 21.88
N PRO A 26 -3.01 9.47 22.18
CA PRO A 26 -4.11 10.40 22.34
C PRO A 26 -4.96 10.46 21.07
N VAL A 27 -6.27 10.33 21.25
CA VAL A 27 -7.26 10.44 20.17
C VAL A 27 -7.65 11.90 20.02
N PHE A 28 -7.50 12.44 18.81
CA PHE A 28 -8.00 13.78 18.51
C PHE A 28 -9.48 13.71 18.14
N GLU A 29 -10.33 14.34 18.93
CA GLU A 29 -11.77 14.30 18.74
C GLU A 29 -12.26 15.54 17.97
N ILE A 30 -13.12 15.32 16.99
CA ILE A 30 -13.74 16.35 16.16
C ILE A 30 -15.24 16.12 16.19
N ALA A 31 -16.03 17.12 16.59
CA ALA A 31 -17.47 17.09 16.39
C ALA A 31 -17.79 17.57 14.97
N LEU A 32 -18.64 16.84 14.23
CA LEU A 32 -18.90 17.12 12.82
C LEU A 32 -19.54 18.50 12.53
N ASP A 33 -20.29 19.06 13.50
CA ASP A 33 -20.92 20.38 13.37
C ASP A 33 -20.07 21.53 13.89
N GLU A 34 -18.98 21.22 14.57
CA GLU A 34 -18.17 22.24 15.20
C GLU A 34 -17.02 22.65 14.25
N PRO A 35 -16.70 23.95 14.19
CA PRO A 35 -15.49 24.40 13.52
C PRO A 35 -14.26 23.67 14.06
N VAL A 36 -13.40 23.21 13.17
CA VAL A 36 -12.06 22.78 13.53
C VAL A 36 -11.21 24.04 13.66
N HIS A 37 -10.89 24.40 14.90
CA HIS A 37 -9.98 25.51 15.19
C HIS A 37 -8.54 25.09 14.86
N VAL A 38 -7.91 25.84 13.96
CA VAL A 38 -6.55 25.59 13.49
C VAL A 38 -5.75 26.90 13.46
N THR A 39 -4.43 26.81 13.32
CA THR A 39 -3.58 27.95 12.95
C THR A 39 -2.90 27.64 11.63
N ILE A 40 -3.01 28.54 10.65
CA ILE A 40 -2.41 28.40 9.32
C ILE A 40 -1.45 29.57 9.12
N ALA A 41 -0.19 29.26 8.84
CA ALA A 41 0.87 30.27 8.68
C ALA A 41 0.92 31.28 9.85
N GLY A 42 0.64 30.81 11.07
CA GLY A 42 0.62 31.64 12.28
C GLY A 42 -0.67 32.44 12.51
N GLN A 43 -1.65 32.37 11.62
CA GLN A 43 -2.95 33.02 11.79
C GLN A 43 -4.04 32.02 12.20
N PRO A 44 -4.94 32.36 13.14
CA PRO A 44 -6.04 31.48 13.51
C PRO A 44 -7.01 31.32 12.33
N ALA A 45 -7.54 30.11 12.17
CA ALA A 45 -8.56 29.80 11.18
C ALA A 45 -9.59 28.84 11.77
N GLU A 46 -10.78 28.88 11.18
CA GLU A 46 -11.88 27.98 11.48
C GLU A 46 -12.24 27.26 10.20
N LEU A 47 -12.07 25.94 10.18
CA LEU A 47 -12.34 25.11 9.03
C LEU A 47 -13.50 24.17 9.32
N SER A 48 -14.37 23.97 8.33
CA SER A 48 -15.37 22.91 8.42
C SER A 48 -14.73 21.56 8.12
N PHE A 49 -15.13 20.53 8.86
CA PHE A 49 -14.62 19.19 8.60
C PHE A 49 -15.40 18.52 7.45
N VAL A 50 -14.69 18.05 6.42
CA VAL A 50 -15.31 17.37 5.28
C VAL A 50 -14.60 16.05 5.03
N VAL A 51 -15.36 14.97 4.90
CA VAL A 51 -14.86 13.66 4.44
C VAL A 51 -15.54 13.38 3.10
N GLY A 52 -14.94 12.57 2.24
CA GLY A 52 -15.65 12.06 1.05
C GLY A 52 -15.33 12.72 -0.29
N THR A 53 -14.51 13.78 -0.35
CA THR A 53 -14.15 14.46 -1.61
C THR A 53 -12.65 14.40 -1.87
N VAL A 54 -11.86 15.19 -1.14
CA VAL A 54 -10.40 15.20 -1.14
C VAL A 54 -9.96 15.57 0.26
N ASP A 55 -9.11 14.76 0.90
CA ASP A 55 -8.72 14.98 2.28
C ASP A 55 -7.60 16.03 2.46
N GLN A 56 -7.67 17.11 1.68
CA GLN A 56 -6.78 18.27 1.74
C GLN A 56 -7.38 19.39 2.61
N VAL A 57 -6.58 20.43 2.87
CA VAL A 57 -7.09 21.71 3.34
C VAL A 57 -7.45 22.56 2.12
N THR A 58 -8.72 22.90 1.98
CA THR A 58 -9.20 23.79 0.90
C THR A 58 -9.70 25.09 1.50
N LEU A 59 -9.21 26.24 1.04
CA LEU A 59 -9.49 27.55 1.62
C LEU A 59 -10.35 28.40 0.69
N ASN A 60 -11.10 29.32 1.31
CA ASN A 60 -11.78 30.41 0.59
C ASN A 60 -10.76 31.44 0.08
N ASP A 61 -11.04 32.03 -1.09
CA ASP A 61 -10.17 33.04 -1.71
C ASP A 61 -9.87 34.21 -0.76
N SER A 62 -10.89 34.71 -0.07
CA SER A 62 -10.76 35.81 0.88
C SER A 62 -9.80 35.48 2.03
N PHE A 63 -9.81 34.23 2.52
CA PHE A 63 -8.90 33.83 3.58
C PHE A 63 -7.47 33.61 3.06
N VAL A 64 -7.32 33.11 1.83
CA VAL A 64 -6.01 33.01 1.16
C VAL A 64 -5.38 34.39 1.00
N GLU A 65 -6.17 35.41 0.65
CA GLU A 65 -5.72 36.80 0.59
C GLU A 65 -5.30 37.33 1.96
N GLN A 66 -6.09 37.06 3.01
CA GLN A 66 -5.76 37.42 4.39
C GLN A 66 -4.46 36.77 4.88
N LEU A 67 -4.21 35.51 4.51
CA LEU A 67 -2.96 34.81 4.81
C LEU A 67 -1.76 35.38 4.02
N GLY A 68 -1.99 36.25 3.03
CA GLY A 68 -0.93 36.80 2.19
C GLY A 68 -0.30 35.76 1.25
N LEU A 69 -0.99 34.67 0.93
CA LEU A 69 -0.52 33.63 0.03
C LEU A 69 -0.58 34.15 -1.43
N ARG A 70 0.44 34.91 -1.82
CA ARG A 70 0.52 35.61 -3.13
C ARG A 70 0.69 34.64 -4.30
N SER A 71 0.08 34.98 -5.44
CA SER A 71 0.11 34.25 -6.72
C SER A 71 1.50 33.78 -7.19
N GLY A 72 2.58 34.50 -6.88
CA GLY A 72 3.95 34.15 -7.28
C GLY A 72 4.56 32.94 -6.55
N ALA A 73 4.04 32.56 -5.38
CA ALA A 73 4.45 31.39 -4.61
C ALA A 73 3.51 30.18 -4.81
N THR A 74 2.58 30.27 -5.75
CA THR A 74 1.52 29.27 -5.94
C THR A 74 1.76 28.47 -7.20
N THR A 75 1.51 27.16 -7.13
CA THR A 75 1.54 26.30 -8.32
C THR A 75 0.11 26.00 -8.76
N LYS A 76 -0.08 25.86 -10.07
CA LYS A 76 -1.37 25.40 -10.62
C LYS A 76 -1.65 24.01 -10.04
N ALA A 77 -2.86 23.84 -9.51
CA ALA A 77 -3.32 22.59 -8.93
C ALA A 77 -4.70 22.29 -9.47
N ASP A 78 -4.78 21.35 -10.40
CA ASP A 78 -6.05 20.91 -10.94
C ASP A 78 -6.60 19.79 -10.05
N LEU A 79 -7.79 20.01 -9.47
CA LEU A 79 -8.52 18.99 -8.73
C LEU A 79 -9.36 18.19 -9.73
N ILE A 80 -9.13 16.89 -9.83
CA ILE A 80 -9.94 16.00 -10.66
C ILE A 80 -10.93 15.31 -9.74
N LEU A 81 -12.21 15.64 -9.89
CA LEU A 81 -13.33 15.07 -9.15
C LEU A 81 -14.06 14.07 -10.05
N ASP A 82 -14.39 12.91 -9.50
CA ASP A 82 -15.12 11.82 -10.17
C ASP A 82 -14.54 11.37 -11.52
N GLY A 83 -13.23 11.58 -11.73
CA GLY A 83 -12.50 11.21 -12.94
C GLY A 83 -12.81 12.04 -14.19
N THR A 84 -13.81 12.91 -14.17
CA THR A 84 -14.26 13.69 -15.34
C THR A 84 -14.27 15.19 -15.11
N SER A 85 -14.50 15.63 -13.87
CA SER A 85 -14.66 17.04 -13.55
C SER A 85 -13.32 17.63 -13.13
N LYS A 86 -12.79 18.55 -13.92
CA LYS A 86 -11.53 19.22 -13.63
C LYS A 86 -11.78 20.61 -13.07
N LEU A 87 -11.52 20.82 -11.79
CA LEU A 87 -11.54 22.15 -11.18
C LEU A 87 -10.11 22.72 -11.21
N THR A 88 -9.95 23.86 -11.88
CA THR A 88 -8.65 24.54 -11.92
C THR A 88 -8.45 25.34 -10.65
N GLY A 89 -7.40 25.03 -9.90
CA GLY A 89 -7.07 25.67 -8.65
C GLY A 89 -5.63 26.08 -8.53
N ARG A 90 -5.31 26.53 -7.32
CA ARG A 90 -3.96 26.88 -6.90
C ARG A 90 -3.65 26.12 -5.62
N ARG A 91 -2.35 25.91 -5.40
CA ARG A 91 -1.85 25.39 -4.13
C ARG A 91 -0.61 26.12 -3.66
N ALA A 92 -0.43 26.13 -2.34
CA ALA A 92 0.77 26.62 -1.66
C ALA A 92 1.07 25.77 -0.42
N GLY A 93 2.35 25.68 -0.04
CA GLY A 93 2.74 25.09 1.24
C GLY A 93 2.60 26.09 2.39
N ALA A 94 2.09 25.64 3.53
CA ALA A 94 2.08 26.42 4.76
C ALA A 94 2.15 25.52 5.99
N MET A 95 2.56 26.07 7.13
CA MET A 95 2.47 25.38 8.41
C MET A 95 1.02 25.38 8.91
N LEU A 96 0.47 24.20 9.14
CA LEU A 96 -0.82 23.96 9.78
C LEU A 96 -0.58 23.48 11.22
N GLU A 97 -1.26 24.07 12.18
CA GLU A 97 -1.24 23.65 13.58
C GLU A 97 -2.65 23.32 14.05
N ILE A 98 -2.82 22.14 14.66
CA ILE A 98 -4.09 21.70 15.27
C ILE A 98 -3.76 21.09 16.62
N ALA A 99 -4.37 21.61 17.70
CA ALA A 99 -4.14 21.17 19.08
C ALA A 99 -2.65 21.01 19.45
N GLY A 100 -1.82 21.98 19.06
CA GLY A 100 -0.38 22.00 19.35
C GLY A 100 0.49 21.16 18.42
N LEU A 101 -0.09 20.34 17.52
CA LEU A 101 0.67 19.59 16.52
C LEU A 101 0.82 20.41 15.24
N LYS A 102 2.07 20.70 14.87
CA LYS A 102 2.46 21.44 13.66
C LYS A 102 2.84 20.49 12.52
N ARG A 103 2.34 20.76 11.31
CA ARG A 103 2.67 20.02 10.09
C ARG A 103 2.68 20.95 8.88
N GLU A 104 3.70 20.85 8.03
CA GLU A 104 3.67 21.50 6.73
C GLU A 104 2.64 20.80 5.83
N GLN A 105 1.69 21.57 5.30
CA GLN A 105 0.55 21.08 4.54
C GLN A 105 0.46 21.84 3.22
N GLN A 106 0.02 21.16 2.16
CA GLN A 106 -0.42 21.84 0.95
C GLN A 106 -1.85 22.34 1.16
N LEU A 107 -2.03 23.64 0.98
CA LEU A 107 -3.30 24.34 1.00
C LEU A 107 -3.78 24.53 -0.42
N TYR A 108 -5.06 24.28 -0.68
CA TYR A 108 -5.67 24.38 -2.00
C TYR A 108 -6.75 25.45 -1.97
N TRP A 109 -7.00 26.10 -3.10
CA TRP A 109 -8.17 26.95 -3.27
C TRP A 109 -8.54 27.04 -4.76
N LEU A 110 -9.79 27.41 -5.00
CA LEU A 110 -10.42 27.37 -6.31
C LEU A 110 -11.00 28.75 -6.63
N PRO A 111 -10.17 29.66 -7.22
CA PRO A 111 -10.52 31.06 -7.40
C PRO A 111 -11.87 31.28 -8.10
N GLY A 112 -12.79 31.96 -7.42
CA GLY A 112 -14.11 32.35 -7.93
C GLY A 112 -15.04 31.19 -8.26
N ARG A 113 -14.77 29.97 -7.76
CA ARG A 113 -15.52 28.75 -8.13
C ARG A 113 -16.31 28.16 -6.99
N LEU A 114 -15.84 28.26 -5.75
CA LEU A 114 -16.48 27.64 -4.60
C LEU A 114 -16.55 28.62 -3.43
N THR A 115 -17.73 28.70 -2.82
CA THR A 115 -17.91 29.29 -1.50
C THR A 115 -17.92 28.14 -0.50
N LEU A 116 -16.83 27.99 0.25
CA LEU A 116 -16.72 26.98 1.30
C LEU A 116 -17.25 27.54 2.63
N PRO A 117 -17.72 26.68 3.55
CA PRO A 117 -18.08 27.13 4.90
C PRO A 117 -16.86 27.70 5.64
N LEU A 118 -17.11 28.66 6.53
CA LEU A 118 -16.09 29.30 7.38
C LEU A 118 -14.91 29.85 6.56
N HIS A 119 -13.67 29.57 6.96
CA HIS A 119 -12.47 29.94 6.21
C HIS A 119 -12.10 28.89 5.13
N GLY A 120 -12.75 27.74 5.14
CA GLY A 120 -12.43 26.60 4.28
C GLY A 120 -12.84 25.27 4.88
N THR A 121 -12.33 24.19 4.29
CA THR A 121 -12.57 22.81 4.71
C THR A 121 -11.26 22.08 4.99
N ILE A 122 -11.33 21.07 5.86
CA ILE A 122 -10.23 20.14 6.12
C ILE A 122 -10.76 18.71 6.13
N GLY A 123 -10.06 17.81 5.44
CA GLY A 123 -10.36 16.39 5.48
C GLY A 123 -9.53 15.59 6.47
N ILE A 124 -9.96 14.35 6.69
CA ILE A 124 -9.46 13.55 7.82
C ILE A 124 -7.99 13.23 7.68
N MET A 125 -7.49 13.00 6.45
CA MET A 125 -6.09 12.71 6.20
C MET A 125 -5.18 13.93 6.40
N ALA A 126 -5.68 15.16 6.19
CA ALA A 126 -4.94 16.40 6.43
C ALA A 126 -4.73 16.73 7.92
N VAL A 127 -5.56 16.21 8.82
CA VAL A 127 -5.36 16.40 10.28
C VAL A 127 -4.01 15.80 10.71
N PRO A 128 -3.13 16.50 11.45
CA PRO A 128 -1.79 16.01 11.77
C PRO A 128 -1.77 14.85 12.79
N HIS A 129 -2.89 14.59 13.46
CA HIS A 129 -3.04 13.51 14.43
C HIS A 129 -3.09 12.13 13.76
N HIS A 130 -2.48 11.15 14.42
CA HIS A 130 -2.46 9.76 13.97
C HIS A 130 -3.82 9.08 14.10
N ARG A 131 -4.54 9.38 15.18
CA ARG A 131 -5.85 8.82 15.46
C ARG A 131 -6.85 9.95 15.62
N VAL A 132 -7.85 9.95 14.76
CA VAL A 132 -8.89 10.99 14.72
C VAL A 132 -10.24 10.32 14.95
N ARG A 133 -10.99 10.79 15.94
CA ARG A 133 -12.37 10.37 16.20
C ARG A 133 -13.32 11.47 15.78
N LEU A 134 -14.21 11.16 14.86
CA LEU A 134 -15.34 12.02 14.51
C LEU A 134 -16.51 11.65 15.42
N LYS A 135 -17.00 12.60 16.19
CA LYS A 135 -18.25 12.49 16.95
C LYS A 135 -19.40 12.82 16.02
N ILE A 136 -20.32 11.86 15.91
CA ILE A 136 -21.58 11.96 15.19
C ILE A 136 -22.72 12.17 16.19
N GLY A 137 -22.69 11.42 17.31
CA GLY A 137 -23.65 11.51 18.41
C GLY A 137 -22.96 11.66 19.77
N SER A 138 -23.75 11.79 20.83
CA SER A 138 -23.27 12.07 22.20
C SER A 138 -22.91 10.84 23.02
N ASN A 139 -23.37 9.64 22.63
CA ASN A 139 -23.21 8.42 23.42
C ASN A 139 -22.02 7.58 22.94
N GLU A 140 -21.29 6.94 23.86
CA GLU A 140 -20.34 5.91 23.45
C GLU A 140 -21.09 4.71 22.86
N ALA A 141 -20.54 4.16 21.77
CA ALA A 141 -21.10 3.03 21.07
C ALA A 141 -20.06 1.91 20.95
N PRO A 142 -20.47 0.64 20.95
CA PRO A 142 -19.56 -0.46 20.67
C PRO A 142 -19.09 -0.43 19.20
N LEU A 143 -17.93 -1.04 18.94
CA LEU A 143 -17.40 -1.21 17.60
C LEU A 143 -18.40 -2.00 16.74
N ALA A 144 -18.84 -1.38 15.65
CA ALA A 144 -19.80 -1.96 14.71
C ALA A 144 -19.11 -2.55 13.48
N LEU A 145 -18.05 -1.90 12.99
CA LEU A 145 -17.33 -2.29 11.78
C LEU A 145 -15.91 -1.72 11.82
N ARG A 146 -14.90 -2.53 11.50
CA ARG A 146 -13.52 -2.07 11.25
C ARG A 146 -13.09 -2.52 9.85
N MET A 147 -12.54 -1.61 9.08
CA MET A 147 -12.06 -1.86 7.71
C MET A 147 -10.62 -1.39 7.55
N PRO A 148 -9.84 -2.00 6.65
CA PRO A 148 -8.59 -1.43 6.18
C PRO A 148 -8.83 -0.04 5.58
N LEU A 149 -8.01 0.92 5.99
CA LEU A 149 -7.99 2.26 5.45
C LEU A 149 -7.25 2.26 4.12
N ALA A 150 -7.82 2.92 3.12
CA ALA A 150 -7.14 3.32 1.90
C ALA A 150 -7.33 4.81 1.68
N GLY A 151 -6.42 5.41 0.92
CA GLY A 151 -6.41 6.84 0.66
C GLY A 151 -5.22 7.53 1.31
N SER A 152 -5.08 8.81 0.99
CA SER A 152 -3.96 9.67 1.37
C SER A 152 -4.47 11.10 1.52
N VAL A 153 -3.60 12.08 1.77
CA VAL A 153 -4.01 13.49 1.73
C VAL A 153 -4.52 13.88 0.33
N ASP A 154 -3.96 13.30 -0.73
CA ASP A 154 -4.32 13.63 -2.12
C ASP A 154 -5.51 12.82 -2.66
N SER A 155 -6.15 12.03 -1.80
CA SER A 155 -7.34 11.26 -2.12
C SER A 155 -8.28 11.26 -0.92
N THR A 156 -9.45 10.65 -1.05
CA THR A 156 -10.35 10.47 0.08
C THR A 156 -9.94 9.24 0.90
N ALA A 157 -10.13 9.30 2.21
CA ALA A 157 -10.08 8.16 3.10
C ALA A 157 -11.29 7.23 2.90
N TYR A 158 -11.01 5.97 2.61
CA TYR A 158 -12.02 4.92 2.45
C TYR A 158 -11.73 3.75 3.37
N GLY A 159 -12.79 3.13 3.90
CA GLY A 159 -12.74 1.75 4.36
C GLY A 159 -12.93 0.79 3.20
N LEU A 160 -12.07 -0.22 3.08
CA LEU A 160 -12.17 -1.22 2.01
C LEU A 160 -12.87 -2.50 2.46
N VAL A 161 -13.87 -2.93 1.69
CA VAL A 161 -14.52 -4.23 1.81
C VAL A 161 -14.38 -4.99 0.50
N ASN A 162 -14.04 -6.27 0.56
CA ASN A 162 -14.00 -7.12 -0.64
C ASN A 162 -15.43 -7.59 -0.99
N LEU A 163 -15.91 -7.25 -2.18
CA LEU A 163 -17.21 -7.68 -2.71
C LEU A 163 -17.00 -8.48 -3.99
N SER A 164 -16.81 -9.79 -3.97
CA SER A 164 -16.53 -10.51 -5.24
C SER A 164 -17.62 -10.28 -6.30
N PRO A 165 -17.30 -9.81 -7.53
CA PRO A 165 -15.97 -9.65 -8.14
C PRO A 165 -15.30 -8.26 -7.99
N ALA A 166 -15.97 -7.29 -7.35
CA ALA A 166 -15.54 -5.92 -7.06
C ALA A 166 -14.85 -5.73 -5.67
N ARG A 167 -14.54 -4.47 -5.37
CA ARG A 167 -14.30 -3.95 -4.01
C ARG A 167 -15.32 -2.85 -3.73
N LEU A 168 -15.72 -2.71 -2.46
CA LEU A 168 -16.51 -1.59 -1.97
C LEU A 168 -15.59 -0.68 -1.15
N ALA A 169 -15.46 0.56 -1.57
CA ALA A 169 -14.83 1.62 -0.82
C ALA A 169 -15.93 2.41 -0.09
N VAL A 170 -15.93 2.38 1.23
CA VAL A 170 -16.92 3.07 2.07
C VAL A 170 -16.29 4.35 2.60
N THR A 171 -16.91 5.49 2.30
CA THR A 171 -16.51 6.80 2.85
C THR A 171 -17.69 7.45 3.56
N LEU A 172 -17.37 8.38 4.45
CA LEU A 172 -18.34 9.31 5.01
C LEU A 172 -18.27 10.61 4.22
N ASN A 173 -19.40 11.28 4.02
CA ASN A 173 -19.44 12.69 3.69
C ASN A 173 -20.50 13.36 4.59
N PRO A 174 -20.09 14.10 5.63
CA PRO A 174 -21.04 14.68 6.58
C PRO A 174 -21.77 15.90 5.99
N SER A 175 -21.24 16.53 4.94
CA SER A 175 -21.85 17.74 4.36
C SER A 175 -23.01 17.43 3.43
N ILE A 176 -23.09 16.21 2.89
CA ILE A 176 -24.21 15.79 2.05
C ILE A 176 -25.42 15.42 2.92
N ARG A 177 -26.61 15.87 2.50
CA ARG A 177 -27.88 15.58 3.18
C ARG A 177 -28.71 14.61 2.36
N THR A 178 -28.10 13.52 1.91
CA THR A 178 -28.80 12.52 1.11
C THR A 178 -29.63 11.60 2.00
N LEU A 179 -30.85 11.31 1.56
CA LEU A 179 -31.75 10.37 2.24
C LEU A 179 -31.29 8.91 2.08
N LEU A 180 -30.60 8.59 0.99
CA LEU A 180 -30.08 7.26 0.71
C LEU A 180 -28.56 7.30 0.54
N PRO A 181 -27.84 6.22 0.92
CA PRO A 181 -26.42 6.12 0.68
C PRO A 181 -26.13 6.30 -0.81
N LEU A 182 -25.18 7.16 -1.13
CA LEU A 182 -24.82 7.43 -2.52
C LEU A 182 -23.83 6.36 -2.97
N ILE A 183 -24.19 5.62 -4.03
CA ILE A 183 -23.32 4.59 -4.61
C ILE A 183 -22.89 5.00 -6.01
N SER A 184 -21.57 5.03 -6.22
CA SER A 184 -21.02 5.22 -7.55
C SER A 184 -21.02 3.90 -8.30
N SER A 185 -21.46 3.91 -9.56
CA SER A 185 -21.13 2.83 -10.47
C SER A 185 -19.70 3.04 -10.95
N ALA A 186 -18.81 2.11 -10.65
CA ALA A 186 -17.51 2.10 -11.30
C ALA A 186 -17.74 1.96 -12.83
N PRO A 187 -16.93 2.60 -13.68
CA PRO A 187 -17.02 2.43 -15.13
C PRO A 187 -17.05 0.93 -15.51
N GLY A 188 -18.12 0.48 -16.17
CA GLY A 188 -18.27 -0.90 -16.63
C GLY A 188 -18.71 -1.92 -15.56
N VAL A 189 -19.06 -1.48 -14.35
CA VAL A 189 -19.72 -2.35 -13.36
C VAL A 189 -21.23 -2.23 -13.47
N ASP A 190 -21.87 -3.33 -13.85
CA ASP A 190 -23.31 -3.47 -13.63
C ASP A 190 -23.54 -3.65 -12.13
N LEU A 191 -24.08 -2.62 -11.47
CA LEU A 191 -24.43 -2.69 -10.06
C LEU A 191 -25.32 -3.89 -9.77
N LYS A 192 -26.21 -4.30 -10.69
CA LYS A 192 -27.04 -5.50 -10.53
C LYS A 192 -26.23 -6.79 -10.48
N SER A 193 -25.11 -6.84 -11.19
CA SER A 193 -24.21 -8.01 -11.22
C SER A 193 -23.35 -8.15 -9.96
N VAL A 194 -23.15 -7.07 -9.21
CA VAL A 194 -22.34 -7.06 -7.98
C VAL A 194 -23.22 -7.02 -6.72
N ILE A 195 -24.33 -6.30 -6.78
CA ILE A 195 -25.26 -6.07 -5.68
C ILE A 195 -26.67 -6.26 -6.25
N ALA A 196 -27.24 -7.45 -6.04
CA ALA A 196 -28.55 -7.81 -6.58
C ALA A 196 -29.62 -6.76 -6.20
N GLY A 197 -30.30 -6.19 -7.20
CA GLY A 197 -31.30 -5.13 -6.98
C GLY A 197 -31.93 -4.61 -8.27
N ARG A 198 -32.80 -3.61 -8.14
CA ARG A 198 -33.53 -2.97 -9.25
C ARG A 198 -33.62 -1.46 -9.06
N PHE A 199 -33.57 -0.72 -10.18
CA PHE A 199 -33.85 0.70 -10.17
C PHE A 199 -35.36 0.94 -10.10
N THR A 200 -35.81 1.84 -9.22
CA THR A 200 -37.22 2.24 -9.06
C THR A 200 -37.35 3.76 -8.98
N GLY A 201 -38.56 4.27 -9.25
CA GLY A 201 -38.88 5.69 -9.15
C GLY A 201 -38.26 6.58 -10.24
N GLU A 202 -38.48 7.89 -10.09
CA GLU A 202 -37.94 8.92 -10.98
C GLU A 202 -36.46 9.23 -10.69
N GLU A 203 -35.78 9.88 -11.64
CA GLU A 203 -34.42 10.39 -11.42
C GLU A 203 -34.49 11.71 -10.65
N TRP A 204 -33.53 11.94 -9.77
CA TRP A 204 -33.33 13.23 -9.12
C TRP A 204 -31.85 13.59 -9.10
N GLU A 205 -31.53 14.81 -8.66
CA GLU A 205 -30.14 15.26 -8.50
C GLU A 205 -29.70 15.18 -7.04
N GLU A 206 -28.54 14.59 -6.79
CA GLU A 206 -27.86 14.59 -5.49
C GLU A 206 -26.52 15.30 -5.58
N GLU A 207 -26.19 16.06 -4.55
CA GLU A 207 -24.84 16.63 -4.41
C GLU A 207 -23.86 15.55 -3.94
N ALA A 208 -22.81 15.28 -4.72
CA ALA A 208 -21.71 14.40 -4.30
C ALA A 208 -20.63 15.12 -3.49
N GLY A 209 -20.58 16.45 -3.60
CA GLY A 209 -19.68 17.31 -2.83
C GLY A 209 -19.10 18.44 -3.67
N LEU A 210 -18.67 19.51 -2.99
CA LEU A 210 -18.09 20.71 -3.61
C LEU A 210 -18.99 21.30 -4.72
N GLY A 211 -20.31 21.27 -4.53
CA GLY A 211 -21.29 21.78 -5.51
C GLY A 211 -21.48 20.90 -6.76
N ILE A 212 -20.81 19.75 -6.86
CA ILE A 212 -21.04 18.80 -7.95
C ILE A 212 -22.32 18.02 -7.68
N ARG A 213 -23.25 18.07 -8.64
CA ARG A 213 -24.49 17.30 -8.62
C ARG A 213 -24.47 16.18 -9.66
N HIS A 214 -25.02 15.04 -9.28
CA HIS A 214 -25.21 13.89 -10.18
C HIS A 214 -26.67 13.51 -10.25
N LYS A 215 -27.10 13.10 -11.45
CA LYS A 215 -28.36 12.40 -11.61
C LYS A 215 -28.26 11.01 -10.99
N VAL A 216 -29.17 10.73 -10.09
CA VAL A 216 -29.28 9.45 -9.39
C VAL A 216 -30.69 8.91 -9.51
N ARG A 217 -30.85 7.62 -9.25
CA ARG A 217 -32.14 6.95 -9.12
C ARG A 217 -32.06 5.96 -7.97
N ARG A 218 -33.21 5.68 -7.36
CA ARG A 218 -33.32 4.73 -6.25
C ARG A 218 -33.00 3.34 -6.78
N PHE A 219 -32.09 2.66 -6.12
CA PHE A 219 -31.75 1.26 -6.36
C PHE A 219 -32.20 0.44 -5.15
N GLU A 220 -33.32 -0.25 -5.30
CA GLU A 220 -33.84 -1.18 -4.30
C GLU A 220 -33.02 -2.46 -4.33
N LEU A 221 -32.46 -2.82 -3.20
CA LEU A 221 -31.65 -4.01 -3.06
C LEU A 221 -32.56 -5.22 -2.89
N ALA A 222 -32.26 -6.31 -3.59
CA ALA A 222 -33.01 -7.57 -3.45
C ALA A 222 -32.84 -8.17 -2.05
N GLN A 223 -31.70 -7.90 -1.42
CA GLN A 223 -31.42 -8.14 -0.02
C GLN A 223 -30.69 -6.94 0.57
N PRO A 224 -30.91 -6.61 1.85
CA PRO A 224 -30.21 -5.50 2.46
C PRO A 224 -28.68 -5.66 2.39
N LEU A 225 -27.98 -4.62 1.98
CA LEU A 225 -26.52 -4.56 2.02
C LEU A 225 -26.09 -4.44 3.49
N GLN A 226 -25.44 -5.47 4.02
CA GLN A 226 -24.99 -5.51 5.39
C GLN A 226 -23.47 -5.29 5.50
N LEU A 227 -23.06 -4.22 6.20
CA LEU A 227 -21.67 -3.89 6.49
C LEU A 227 -21.46 -3.88 8.00
N GLY A 228 -21.15 -5.05 8.57
CA GLY A 228 -21.18 -5.24 10.01
C GLY A 228 -22.60 -5.02 10.55
N ARG A 229 -22.79 -3.99 11.38
CA ARG A 229 -24.11 -3.60 11.90
C ARG A 229 -24.88 -2.62 11.01
N LEU A 230 -24.24 -2.04 10.00
CA LEU A 230 -24.91 -1.12 9.08
C LEU A 230 -25.75 -1.93 8.08
N GLN A 231 -26.99 -1.53 7.86
CA GLN A 231 -27.89 -2.21 6.94
C GLN A 231 -28.65 -1.22 6.06
N PHE A 232 -28.56 -1.41 4.75
CA PHE A 232 -29.23 -0.57 3.77
C PHE A 232 -30.12 -1.42 2.87
N SER A 233 -31.39 -1.05 2.72
CA SER A 233 -32.33 -1.73 1.81
C SER A 233 -32.44 -1.06 0.45
N ALA A 234 -31.99 0.19 0.34
CA ALA A 234 -31.97 0.94 -0.91
C ALA A 234 -30.81 1.93 -0.92
N LEU A 235 -30.37 2.29 -2.13
CA LEU A 235 -29.26 3.20 -2.38
C LEU A 235 -29.69 4.29 -3.39
N ALA A 236 -29.05 5.45 -3.36
CA ALA A 236 -29.08 6.41 -4.45
C ALA A 236 -27.96 6.06 -5.43
N ALA A 237 -28.29 5.42 -6.55
CA ALA A 237 -27.30 4.98 -7.53
C ALA A 237 -27.23 5.96 -8.69
N ARG A 238 -26.01 6.33 -9.09
CA ARG A 238 -25.78 7.24 -10.21
C ARG A 238 -26.34 6.67 -11.52
N VAL A 239 -27.17 7.46 -12.20
CA VAL A 239 -27.70 7.12 -13.53
C VAL A 239 -26.75 7.70 -14.55
N VAL A 240 -25.78 6.91 -14.97
CA VAL A 240 -24.91 7.30 -16.10
C VAL A 240 -25.51 6.69 -17.36
N ALA A 241 -25.89 7.52 -18.33
CA ALA A 241 -26.01 7.06 -19.71
C ALA A 241 -24.62 6.61 -20.15
N MET A 242 -24.37 5.29 -20.18
CA MET A 242 -23.07 4.75 -20.55
C MET A 242 -22.66 5.32 -21.92
N PRO A 243 -21.56 6.09 -22.03
CA PRO A 243 -20.98 6.36 -23.33
C PRO A 243 -20.57 5.03 -23.95
N ALA A 244 -20.88 4.81 -25.22
CA ALA A 244 -20.63 3.56 -25.95
C ALA A 244 -19.14 3.10 -25.97
N ARG A 245 -18.22 3.95 -25.54
CA ARG A 245 -16.81 3.64 -25.33
C ARG A 245 -16.31 4.30 -24.05
N GLN A 246 -16.08 3.50 -23.02
CA GLN A 246 -15.26 3.88 -21.87
C GLN A 246 -14.14 2.85 -21.67
N PRO A 247 -12.99 3.28 -21.13
CA PRO A 247 -11.87 2.37 -20.87
C PRO A 247 -12.33 1.25 -19.95
N ARG A 248 -12.23 0.00 -20.42
CA ARG A 248 -12.51 -1.18 -19.59
C ARG A 248 -11.63 -1.12 -18.34
N PRO A 249 -12.12 -1.55 -17.17
CA PRO A 249 -11.27 -1.74 -16.00
C PRO A 249 -10.05 -2.58 -16.42
N LYS A 250 -8.86 -2.12 -16.04
CA LYS A 250 -7.59 -2.77 -16.43
C LYS A 250 -7.62 -4.24 -16.00
N THR A 251 -7.40 -5.15 -16.93
CA THR A 251 -7.53 -6.61 -16.76
C THR A 251 -6.91 -7.08 -15.42
N GLY A 252 -7.71 -7.69 -14.54
CA GLY A 252 -7.26 -8.23 -13.23
C GLY A 252 -7.44 -7.30 -12.02
N GLU A 253 -7.83 -6.04 -12.19
CA GLU A 253 -8.20 -5.17 -11.08
C GLU A 253 -9.68 -5.34 -10.77
N LYS A 254 -10.00 -5.71 -9.52
CA LYS A 254 -11.40 -5.71 -9.07
C LYS A 254 -11.92 -4.28 -9.18
N PRO A 255 -13.01 -4.03 -9.90
CA PRO A 255 -13.53 -2.67 -9.98
C PRO A 255 -13.94 -2.19 -8.58
N THR A 256 -13.66 -0.93 -8.26
CA THR A 256 -13.98 -0.35 -6.96
C THR A 256 -15.23 0.49 -7.06
N ILE A 257 -16.27 0.04 -6.37
CA ILE A 257 -17.53 0.77 -6.16
C ILE A 257 -17.34 1.66 -4.94
N VAL A 258 -17.76 2.92 -4.99
CA VAL A 258 -17.70 3.81 -3.82
C VAL A 258 -19.09 3.95 -3.22
N LEU A 259 -19.22 3.69 -1.92
CA LEU A 259 -20.40 3.95 -1.11
C LEU A 259 -20.11 5.12 -0.18
N THR A 260 -20.80 6.23 -0.40
CA THR A 260 -20.71 7.43 0.43
C THR A 260 -21.89 7.47 1.38
N LEU A 261 -21.59 7.45 2.67
CA LEU A 261 -22.56 7.55 3.75
C LEU A 261 -22.72 9.02 4.16
N SER A 262 -23.95 9.47 4.33
CA SER A 262 -24.24 10.77 4.95
C SER A 262 -24.22 10.65 6.47
N ARG A 263 -24.16 11.78 7.17
CA ARG A 263 -24.34 11.80 8.62
C ARG A 263 -25.69 11.25 9.04
N ALA A 264 -26.78 11.69 8.40
CA ALA A 264 -28.14 11.27 8.74
C ALA A 264 -28.30 9.75 8.67
N GLN A 265 -27.64 9.11 7.70
CA GLN A 265 -27.62 7.64 7.60
C GLN A 265 -26.85 7.00 8.74
N LEU A 266 -25.71 7.56 9.14
CA LEU A 266 -24.98 7.03 10.28
C LEU A 266 -25.81 7.17 11.58
N GLU A 267 -26.49 8.29 11.78
CA GLU A 267 -27.38 8.52 12.91
C GLU A 267 -28.58 7.55 12.91
N GLU A 268 -29.22 7.33 11.76
CA GLU A 268 -30.31 6.36 11.60
C GLU A 268 -29.86 4.93 11.94
N GLN A 269 -28.60 4.59 11.64
CA GLN A 269 -27.98 3.32 11.99
C GLN A 269 -27.43 3.30 13.43
N GLY A 270 -27.68 4.34 14.21
CA GLY A 270 -27.25 4.48 15.61
C GLY A 270 -25.74 4.66 15.77
N CYS A 271 -25.03 5.12 14.74
CA CYS A 271 -23.59 5.37 14.82
C CYS A 271 -23.29 6.68 15.51
N ASN A 272 -22.47 6.60 16.55
CA ASN A 272 -22.12 7.76 17.37
C ASN A 272 -20.71 8.27 17.09
N SER A 273 -19.83 7.43 16.55
CA SER A 273 -18.51 7.90 16.14
C SER A 273 -17.87 7.06 15.03
N LEU A 274 -16.92 7.71 14.36
CA LEU A 274 -15.99 7.11 13.40
C LEU A 274 -14.58 7.36 13.90
N VAL A 275 -13.72 6.33 13.92
CA VAL A 275 -12.30 6.49 14.25
C VAL A 275 -11.48 6.13 13.02
N VAL A 276 -10.63 7.04 12.59
CA VAL A 276 -9.58 6.78 11.59
C VAL A 276 -8.25 6.70 12.31
N ASP A 277 -7.59 5.55 12.18
CA ASP A 277 -6.25 5.31 12.68
C ASP A 277 -5.29 5.20 11.49
N LYS A 278 -4.47 6.22 11.32
CA LYS A 278 -3.48 6.33 10.23
C LYS A 278 -2.23 5.52 10.51
N GLN A 279 -1.98 5.12 11.75
CA GLN A 279 -0.86 4.25 12.11
C GLN A 279 -1.23 2.78 11.87
N GLU A 280 -2.41 2.37 12.29
CA GLU A 280 -2.93 1.02 12.05
C GLU A 280 -3.52 0.83 10.65
N MET A 281 -3.57 1.91 9.84
CA MET A 281 -4.22 1.92 8.52
C MET A 281 -5.64 1.32 8.61
N SER A 282 -6.45 1.83 9.53
CA SER A 282 -7.81 1.35 9.74
C SER A 282 -8.84 2.46 9.94
N ILE A 283 -10.08 2.14 9.60
CA ILE A 283 -11.26 2.99 9.84
C ILE A 283 -12.32 2.15 10.53
N ALA A 284 -12.89 2.69 11.61
CA ALA A 284 -13.76 1.97 12.52
C ALA A 284 -15.02 2.77 12.85
N PHE A 285 -16.20 2.19 12.60
CA PHE A 285 -17.50 2.74 12.94
C PHE A 285 -17.97 2.18 14.28
N TYR A 286 -18.52 3.04 15.13
CA TYR A 286 -19.04 2.67 16.45
C TYR A 286 -20.53 3.01 16.50
N CYS A 287 -21.39 1.99 16.63
CA CYS A 287 -22.84 2.14 16.51
C CYS A 287 -23.64 1.37 17.57
N THR A 288 -24.64 2.04 18.17
CA THR A 288 -25.65 1.48 19.04
C THR A 288 -26.78 0.87 18.20
N GLY A 289 -26.83 -0.45 18.14
CA GLY A 289 -27.86 -1.21 17.44
C GLY A 289 -27.85 -2.68 17.92
N PRO A 290 -28.93 -3.46 17.67
CA PRO A 290 -28.99 -4.86 18.09
C PRO A 290 -27.80 -5.64 17.52
N ALA A 291 -27.17 -6.45 18.36
CA ALA A 291 -26.00 -7.24 17.97
C ALA A 291 -26.41 -8.27 16.90
N SER A 292 -26.12 -7.98 15.63
CA SER A 292 -26.07 -8.99 14.58
C SER A 292 -24.71 -9.71 14.68
N PRO A 293 -24.62 -11.03 14.42
CA PRO A 293 -23.33 -11.72 14.40
C PRO A 293 -22.36 -11.02 13.44
N SER A 294 -21.10 -10.95 13.83
CA SER A 294 -19.96 -10.20 13.28
C SER A 294 -19.56 -10.49 11.82
N ASN A 295 -20.46 -11.03 11.00
CA ASN A 295 -20.19 -11.44 9.63
C ASN A 295 -20.80 -10.44 8.63
N ILE A 296 -19.99 -10.00 7.68
CA ILE A 296 -20.48 -9.37 6.45
C ILE A 296 -21.22 -10.45 5.67
N GLN A 297 -22.56 -10.37 5.62
CA GLN A 297 -23.37 -11.30 4.84
C GLN A 297 -23.92 -10.62 3.59
N ILE A 298 -23.61 -11.21 2.44
CA ILE A 298 -24.31 -10.98 1.17
C ILE A 298 -24.68 -12.37 0.67
N ALA A 299 -25.96 -12.74 0.68
CA ALA A 299 -26.32 -14.08 0.23
C ALA A 299 -26.13 -14.17 -1.29
N GLY A 300 -25.04 -14.82 -1.69
CA GLY A 300 -24.54 -14.93 -3.06
C GLY A 300 -23.02 -15.08 -3.13
N ALA A 301 -22.29 -14.65 -2.09
CA ALA A 301 -20.83 -14.83 -2.00
C ALA A 301 -20.38 -15.11 -0.56
N VAL A 302 -19.88 -16.34 -0.34
CA VAL A 302 -18.98 -16.85 0.72
C VAL A 302 -19.09 -16.24 2.14
N ARG A 303 -19.43 -17.09 3.12
CA ARG A 303 -19.33 -16.78 4.57
C ARG A 303 -17.87 -16.48 4.96
N PHE A 304 -17.65 -15.37 5.67
CA PHE A 304 -16.39 -15.08 6.36
C PHE A 304 -16.48 -15.53 7.82
N SER A 305 -15.39 -16.10 8.34
CA SER A 305 -15.22 -16.44 9.77
C SER A 305 -14.17 -15.52 10.34
N GLY A 306 -14.58 -14.55 11.16
CA GLY A 306 -13.70 -13.66 11.91
C GLY A 306 -13.92 -13.84 13.40
N ASP A 307 -13.18 -14.77 14.02
CA ASP A 307 -13.07 -14.86 15.48
C ASP A 307 -11.59 -14.98 15.87
N LYS A 308 -11.06 -13.89 16.44
CA LYS A 308 -10.02 -13.85 17.47
C LYS A 308 -9.77 -12.39 17.82
N LEU A 309 -10.49 -11.89 18.83
CA LEU A 309 -10.09 -10.82 19.76
C LEU A 309 -11.26 -10.49 20.70
N ALA A 310 -11.31 -11.14 21.87
CA ALA A 310 -11.87 -10.59 23.10
C ALA A 310 -11.41 -11.46 24.27
N ASN A 311 -10.62 -10.88 25.18
CA ASN A 311 -10.18 -11.52 26.42
C ASN A 311 -11.09 -11.04 27.57
N THR A 312 -11.28 -11.94 28.53
CA THR A 312 -12.28 -11.98 29.61
C THR A 312 -11.84 -11.28 30.91
N ASN A 313 -12.85 -10.85 31.70
CA ASN A 313 -12.88 -10.70 33.18
C ASN A 313 -14.40 -10.71 33.54
N ARG A 314 -14.96 -11.34 34.59
CA ARG A 314 -14.50 -11.89 35.87
C ARG A 314 -15.58 -12.84 36.44
N SER A 315 -15.18 -13.66 37.43
CA SER A 315 -15.88 -14.50 38.45
C SER A 315 -17.33 -14.13 38.83
N MET A 316 -18.22 -14.98 39.39
CA MET A 316 -18.12 -16.13 40.30
C MET A 316 -19.54 -16.78 40.42
N GLU A 317 -19.63 -18.11 40.59
CA GLU A 317 -20.70 -18.94 41.24
C GLU A 317 -21.04 -20.26 40.50
N THR A 318 -21.00 -21.35 41.26
CA THR A 318 -21.12 -22.80 40.96
C THR A 318 -22.53 -23.31 41.37
N PRO A 319 -22.92 -24.60 41.21
CA PRO A 319 -22.50 -25.69 40.30
C PRO A 319 -23.67 -26.38 39.55
N LEU A 320 -23.38 -27.07 38.44
CA LEU A 320 -23.83 -28.46 38.15
C LEU A 320 -23.09 -29.00 36.90
N ALA A 321 -22.52 -30.19 37.04
CA ALA A 321 -21.66 -30.90 36.08
C ALA A 321 -22.46 -31.96 35.25
N PRO A 322 -21.84 -32.76 34.35
CA PRO A 322 -20.98 -32.39 33.21
C PRO A 322 -21.41 -33.09 31.90
N GLN A 323 -21.01 -32.57 30.74
CA GLN A 323 -20.74 -33.41 29.57
C GLN A 323 -19.41 -33.03 28.92
N THR A 324 -18.58 -34.06 28.78
CA THR A 324 -17.25 -34.08 28.18
C THR A 324 -17.32 -34.01 26.65
N SER A 325 -16.58 -33.09 26.03
CA SER A 325 -16.08 -33.27 24.67
C SER A 325 -14.65 -32.76 24.57
N GLN A 326 -13.78 -33.61 24.03
CA GLN A 326 -12.34 -33.42 23.89
C GLN A 326 -12.05 -32.35 22.83
N GLY A 327 -11.31 -31.31 23.22
CA GLY A 327 -10.76 -30.32 22.30
C GLY A 327 -9.40 -30.77 21.73
N SER A 328 -9.28 -30.73 20.40
CA SER A 328 -7.98 -30.80 19.71
C SER A 328 -7.06 -29.63 20.12
N PRO A 329 -5.75 -29.86 20.24
CA PRO A 329 -4.81 -28.85 20.71
C PRO A 329 -4.66 -27.73 19.67
N SER A 330 -4.95 -26.50 20.08
CA SER A 330 -4.64 -25.30 19.32
C SER A 330 -3.14 -25.04 19.37
N THR A 331 -2.51 -25.02 18.20
CA THR A 331 -1.11 -24.60 18.04
C THR A 331 -0.98 -23.14 18.47
N PRO A 332 -0.02 -22.80 19.37
CA PRO A 332 0.17 -21.42 19.79
C PRO A 332 0.58 -20.53 18.61
N ILE A 333 0.01 -19.33 18.55
CA ILE A 333 0.47 -18.25 17.66
C ILE A 333 1.87 -17.88 18.15
N SER A 334 2.87 -18.17 17.33
CA SER A 334 4.27 -17.88 17.62
C SER A 334 4.48 -16.38 17.67
N VAL A 335 4.90 -15.88 18.83
CA VAL A 335 5.53 -14.55 18.98
C VAL A 335 6.64 -14.46 17.95
N ALA A 336 6.80 -13.30 17.29
CA ALA A 336 7.84 -13.05 16.30
C ALA A 336 9.21 -13.42 16.90
N THR A 337 9.74 -14.59 16.52
CA THR A 337 11.04 -15.06 16.99
C THR A 337 12.09 -14.10 16.44
N ALA A 338 12.93 -13.57 17.33
CA ALA A 338 14.10 -12.80 16.92
C ALA A 338 14.89 -13.61 15.87
N PRO A 339 15.40 -12.98 14.81
CA PRO A 339 16.22 -13.67 13.81
C PRO A 339 17.33 -14.46 14.46
N ALA A 340 17.43 -15.75 14.12
CA ALA A 340 18.48 -16.61 14.64
C ALA A 340 19.78 -16.31 13.88
N ILE A 341 20.87 -16.20 14.63
CA ILE A 341 22.22 -16.20 14.06
C ILE A 341 22.74 -17.64 14.18
N SER A 342 23.04 -18.26 13.05
CA SER A 342 23.59 -19.61 13.02
C SER A 342 25.04 -19.64 13.51
N PRO A 343 25.57 -20.80 13.95
CA PRO A 343 26.97 -20.92 14.38
C PRO A 343 28.00 -20.52 13.32
N ASP A 344 27.67 -20.68 12.04
CA ASP A 344 28.48 -20.29 10.88
C ASP A 344 28.28 -18.82 10.45
N GLY A 345 27.57 -18.04 11.27
CA GLY A 345 27.43 -16.59 11.16
C GLY A 345 26.37 -16.12 10.17
N TRP A 346 25.47 -16.99 9.72
CA TRP A 346 24.32 -16.58 8.92
C TRP A 346 23.23 -16.00 9.78
N VAL A 347 22.69 -14.87 9.33
CA VAL A 347 21.45 -14.34 9.88
C VAL A 347 20.29 -14.96 9.12
N GLU A 348 19.45 -15.72 9.81
CA GLU A 348 18.25 -16.36 9.25
C GLU A 348 17.04 -15.42 9.35
N LEU A 349 16.45 -15.09 8.20
CA LEU A 349 15.34 -14.16 8.04
C LEU A 349 14.09 -14.88 7.53
N GLN A 350 12.91 -14.35 7.89
CA GLN A 350 11.62 -14.81 7.39
C GLN A 350 10.97 -13.71 6.53
N PRO A 351 10.51 -14.00 5.29
CA PRO A 351 9.93 -13.01 4.39
C PRO A 351 8.70 -12.28 4.93
N SER A 352 7.89 -12.97 5.73
CA SER A 352 6.59 -12.48 6.20
C SER A 352 6.67 -11.56 7.41
N ASN A 353 7.82 -11.51 8.08
CA ASN A 353 7.95 -10.81 9.34
C ASN A 353 8.60 -9.45 9.10
N PRO A 354 8.02 -8.34 9.63
CA PRO A 354 8.72 -7.08 9.61
C PRO A 354 10.04 -7.18 10.38
N LEU A 355 11.04 -6.46 9.90
CA LEU A 355 12.29 -6.26 10.59
C LEU A 355 12.18 -5.00 11.44
N LEU A 356 12.36 -5.17 12.75
CA LEU A 356 12.54 -4.05 13.66
C LEU A 356 13.96 -3.50 13.50
N VAL A 357 14.07 -2.28 12.98
CA VAL A 357 15.35 -1.58 12.79
C VAL A 357 15.37 -0.28 13.57
N LYS A 358 16.55 0.20 13.92
CA LYS A 358 16.76 1.53 14.52
C LYS A 358 17.34 2.47 13.48
N ILE A 359 16.66 3.57 13.21
CA ILE A 359 17.09 4.62 12.29
C ILE A 359 17.01 5.95 13.03
N ALA A 360 18.04 6.79 12.94
CA ALA A 360 18.12 8.06 13.68
C ALA A 360 17.77 7.88 15.18
N GLY A 361 18.21 6.77 15.78
CA GLY A 361 17.97 6.46 17.18
C GLY A 361 16.56 5.93 17.52
N LYS A 362 15.63 5.81 16.56
CA LYS A 362 14.24 5.38 16.78
C LYS A 362 13.92 4.05 16.11
N ASN A 363 13.06 3.25 16.72
CA ASN A 363 12.63 1.97 16.17
C ASN A 363 11.61 2.14 15.03
N VAL A 364 11.75 1.34 13.98
CA VAL A 364 10.90 1.32 12.79
C VAL A 364 10.76 -0.11 12.30
N GLU A 365 9.54 -0.48 11.93
CA GLU A 365 9.26 -1.77 11.29
C GLU A 365 9.33 -1.63 9.77
N LEU A 366 10.20 -2.41 9.14
CA LEU A 366 10.39 -2.41 7.70
C LEU A 366 10.11 -3.80 7.11
N ALA A 367 9.45 -3.85 5.96
CA ALA A 367 9.41 -5.05 5.14
C ALA A 367 10.79 -5.38 4.57
N LEU A 368 11.09 -6.65 4.39
CA LEU A 368 12.26 -7.06 3.62
C LEU A 368 11.94 -6.97 2.12
N ASP A 369 12.68 -6.13 1.39
CA ASP A 369 12.67 -6.08 -0.08
C ASP A 369 13.84 -6.91 -0.64
N THR A 370 13.60 -7.61 -1.75
CA THR A 370 14.61 -8.43 -2.43
C THR A 370 14.72 -8.13 -3.93
N GLY A 371 13.92 -7.19 -4.47
CA GLY A 371 13.74 -7.06 -5.91
C GLY A 371 13.70 -5.64 -6.47
N ASP A 372 13.18 -4.65 -5.73
CA ASP A 372 12.65 -3.45 -6.39
C ASP A 372 13.51 -2.18 -6.23
N LEU A 373 14.02 -1.83 -5.04
CA LEU A 373 14.90 -0.66 -4.85
C LEU A 373 16.14 -0.95 -4.00
N PRO A 374 17.21 -0.14 -4.13
CA PRO A 374 18.32 -0.18 -3.19
C PRO A 374 17.95 0.40 -1.83
N GLY A 375 18.69 -0.01 -0.81
CA GLY A 375 18.77 0.73 0.44
C GLY A 375 17.55 0.54 1.32
N VAL A 376 17.23 1.61 2.05
CA VAL A 376 16.02 1.70 2.87
C VAL A 376 15.07 2.68 2.20
N LEU A 377 13.85 2.23 1.94
CA LEU A 377 12.77 3.06 1.48
C LEU A 377 11.78 3.26 2.61
N LEU A 378 11.45 4.50 2.93
CA LEU A 378 10.43 4.85 3.91
C LEU A 378 9.22 5.47 3.23
N ASN A 379 8.04 5.29 3.83
CA ASN A 379 6.94 6.21 3.55
C ASN A 379 7.24 7.57 4.21
N GLU A 380 6.58 8.61 3.71
CA GLU A 380 6.83 10.00 4.15
C GLU A 380 6.53 10.17 5.65
N VAL A 381 5.50 9.51 6.17
CA VAL A 381 5.12 9.55 7.59
C VAL A 381 6.22 8.99 8.49
N ALA A 382 6.82 7.87 8.10
CA ALA A 382 7.92 7.25 8.83
C ALA A 382 9.17 8.13 8.80
N ALA A 383 9.53 8.69 7.65
CA ALA A 383 10.67 9.60 7.54
C ALA A 383 10.50 10.86 8.41
N MET A 384 9.30 11.43 8.46
CA MET A 384 8.97 12.55 9.35
C MET A 384 9.07 12.16 10.83
N ARG A 385 8.51 11.00 11.23
CA ARG A 385 8.60 10.48 12.60
C ARG A 385 10.05 10.30 13.05
N LEU A 386 10.91 9.90 12.13
CA LEU A 386 12.34 9.75 12.35
C LEU A 386 13.10 11.07 12.42
N GLY A 387 12.50 12.19 11.99
CA GLY A 387 13.15 13.50 11.95
C GLY A 387 14.13 13.68 10.80
N LEU A 388 14.00 12.90 9.72
CA LEU A 388 14.95 12.93 8.59
C LEU A 388 14.81 14.16 7.68
N GLY A 389 13.82 15.04 7.93
CA GLY A 389 13.44 16.14 7.04
C GLY A 389 14.38 17.35 7.03
N SER A 390 15.11 17.66 8.12
CA SER A 390 15.85 18.93 8.26
C SER A 390 17.18 19.00 7.49
N GLY A 391 17.63 17.89 6.88
CA GLY A 391 18.86 17.81 6.07
C GLY A 391 18.70 17.01 4.79
N ALA A 392 17.45 16.77 4.36
CA ALA A 392 17.15 15.89 3.25
C ALA A 392 17.65 16.49 1.93
N ARG A 393 18.49 15.74 1.20
CA ARG A 393 18.83 16.08 -0.17
C ARG A 393 17.64 15.70 -1.05
N GLN A 394 17.20 16.63 -1.90
CA GLN A 394 16.29 16.27 -2.98
C GLN A 394 16.98 15.22 -3.85
N ALA A 395 16.32 14.09 -3.98
CA ALA A 395 16.70 13.01 -4.87
C ALA A 395 15.59 12.84 -5.90
N ALA A 396 15.96 12.49 -7.12
CA ALA A 396 15.01 12.02 -8.10
C ALA A 396 15.22 10.51 -8.22
N ILE A 397 14.21 9.73 -7.87
CA ILE A 397 14.23 8.30 -8.21
C ILE A 397 13.55 8.18 -9.56
N THR A 398 14.33 7.88 -10.59
CA THR A 398 13.78 7.50 -11.89
C THR A 398 13.32 6.06 -11.80
N TYR A 399 12.01 5.85 -11.79
CA TYR A 399 11.40 4.56 -12.04
C TYR A 399 10.57 4.66 -13.32
N ALA A 400 10.45 3.54 -14.06
CA ALA A 400 9.67 3.50 -15.29
C ALA A 400 10.11 4.48 -16.40
N GLY A 401 11.40 4.85 -16.46
CA GLY A 401 12.01 5.51 -17.62
C GLY A 401 11.73 7.00 -17.81
N ARG A 402 10.67 7.56 -17.18
CA ARG A 402 10.37 9.01 -17.17
C ARG A 402 9.75 9.55 -15.88
N LYS A 403 9.18 8.72 -15.01
CA LYS A 403 8.64 9.22 -13.74
C LYS A 403 9.76 9.34 -12.73
N THR A 404 10.27 10.56 -12.57
CA THR A 404 10.96 10.96 -11.36
C THR A 404 9.90 11.17 -10.29
N ALA A 405 9.83 10.30 -9.28
CA ALA A 405 9.22 10.79 -8.03
C ALA A 405 10.24 11.73 -7.41
N GLU A 406 9.73 12.86 -6.92
CA GLU A 406 10.43 13.64 -5.93
C GLU A 406 10.63 12.74 -4.72
N ALA A 407 11.90 12.40 -4.51
CA ALA A 407 12.36 11.68 -3.37
C ALA A 407 13.12 12.65 -2.48
N SER A 408 13.08 12.37 -1.20
CA SER A 408 13.99 12.99 -0.25
C SER A 408 14.91 11.90 0.27
N GLY A 409 16.17 12.25 0.44
CA GLY A 409 17.21 11.31 0.83
C GLY A 409 18.05 11.82 1.98
N ALA A 410 18.35 10.94 2.92
CA ALA A 410 19.31 11.19 3.99
C ALA A 410 20.28 10.01 4.08
N ARG A 411 21.50 10.27 4.53
CA ARG A 411 22.44 9.20 4.87
C ARG A 411 22.43 9.03 6.37
N GLU A 412 22.02 7.86 6.82
CA GLU A 412 21.80 7.58 8.25
C GLU A 412 22.35 6.23 8.65
N THR A 413 22.62 6.08 9.94
CA THR A 413 22.97 4.77 10.49
C THR A 413 21.71 3.95 10.69
N VAL A 414 21.62 2.83 9.97
CA VAL A 414 20.57 1.82 10.12
C VAL A 414 21.14 0.71 10.98
N VAL A 415 20.57 0.52 12.17
CA VAL A 415 20.90 -0.61 13.05
C VAL A 415 19.83 -1.68 12.89
N ALA A 416 20.24 -2.86 12.40
CA ALA A 416 19.37 -4.02 12.31
C ALA A 416 20.08 -5.21 12.94
N LEU A 417 19.39 -5.91 13.84
CA LEU A 417 19.91 -7.11 14.51
C LEU A 417 21.27 -6.85 15.16
N MET A 418 21.33 -5.80 15.99
CA MET A 418 22.50 -5.37 16.78
C MET A 418 23.72 -4.85 15.98
N ARG A 419 23.71 -4.90 14.65
CA ARG A 419 24.75 -4.27 13.81
C ARG A 419 24.24 -3.01 13.16
N GLY A 420 25.12 -2.02 12.98
CA GLY A 420 24.80 -0.74 12.35
C GLY A 420 25.64 -0.49 11.10
N ALA A 421 25.04 0.06 10.06
CA ALA A 421 25.77 0.56 8.89
C ALA A 421 25.16 1.88 8.39
N ALA A 422 26.00 2.76 7.86
CA ALA A 422 25.55 3.99 7.23
C ALA A 422 24.98 3.67 5.84
N THR A 423 23.68 3.92 5.67
CA THR A 423 22.92 3.58 4.46
C THR A 423 22.17 4.81 3.93
N ASN A 424 21.99 4.88 2.62
CA ASN A 424 21.10 5.88 2.03
C ASN A 424 19.65 5.47 2.30
N ILE A 425 18.94 6.36 2.98
CA ILE A 425 17.51 6.25 3.23
C ILE A 425 16.80 7.18 2.27
N LEU A 426 15.84 6.64 1.54
CA LEU A 426 15.02 7.36 0.59
C LEU A 426 13.58 7.34 1.07
N TRP A 427 12.85 8.42 0.87
CA TRP A 427 11.39 8.41 1.01
C TRP A 427 10.77 9.18 -0.14
N LEU A 428 9.62 8.67 -0.57
CA LEU A 428 8.91 9.17 -1.74
C LEU A 428 7.65 9.89 -1.28
N ARG A 429 7.43 11.09 -1.80
CA ARG A 429 6.19 11.83 -1.56
C ARG A 429 5.02 11.10 -2.23
N GLY A 430 3.94 10.85 -1.49
CA GLY A 430 2.77 10.09 -1.97
C GLY A 430 3.02 8.59 -2.18
N TYR A 431 4.12 8.05 -1.64
CA TYR A 431 4.30 6.60 -1.53
C TYR A 431 3.69 6.11 -0.22
N ASP A 432 2.51 5.51 -0.33
CA ASP A 432 1.78 4.99 0.83
C ASP A 432 2.35 3.66 1.36
N GLY A 433 3.36 3.09 0.68
CA GLY A 433 4.06 1.88 1.11
C GLY A 433 3.20 0.61 1.09
N GLU A 434 3.85 -0.55 1.21
CA GLU A 434 3.18 -1.76 1.68
C GLU A 434 2.85 -1.63 3.18
N LEU A 435 2.23 -2.64 3.80
CA LEU A 435 1.67 -2.69 5.17
C LEU A 435 2.56 -2.17 6.35
N PHE A 436 3.79 -1.71 6.11
CA PHE A 436 4.78 -1.30 7.11
C PHE A 436 5.27 0.15 6.90
N SER A 437 6.13 0.64 7.80
CA SER A 437 6.71 2.00 7.72
C SER A 437 7.62 2.21 6.52
N GLY A 438 7.95 1.15 5.78
CA GLY A 438 8.84 1.16 4.64
C GLY A 438 9.35 -0.25 4.30
N SER A 439 10.41 -0.31 3.51
CA SER A 439 11.15 -1.54 3.20
C SER A 439 12.66 -1.33 3.32
N ILE A 440 13.37 -2.43 3.57
CA ILE A 440 14.83 -2.51 3.56
C ILE A 440 15.26 -3.62 2.62
N GLU A 441 16.16 -3.30 1.70
CA GLU A 441 16.69 -4.28 0.77
C GLU A 441 17.71 -5.20 1.46
N LEU A 442 17.72 -6.49 1.08
CA LEU A 442 18.55 -7.52 1.72
C LEU A 442 20.04 -7.14 1.82
N SER A 443 20.68 -6.68 0.74
CA SER A 443 22.08 -6.25 0.78
C SER A 443 22.34 -4.96 1.57
N SER A 444 21.28 -4.23 1.91
CA SER A 444 21.34 -3.01 2.71
C SER A 444 21.31 -3.29 4.22
N LEU A 445 21.06 -4.54 4.63
CA LEU A 445 21.22 -4.96 6.02
C LEU A 445 22.70 -4.97 6.45
N PRO A 446 23.05 -4.56 7.67
CA PRO A 446 24.42 -4.43 8.18
C PRO A 446 25.06 -5.78 8.58
N HIS A 447 24.86 -6.81 7.78
CA HIS A 447 25.39 -8.16 8.00
C HIS A 447 26.05 -8.69 6.72
N ASP A 448 27.07 -9.53 6.92
CA ASP A 448 27.89 -10.06 5.84
C ASP A 448 27.24 -11.28 5.17
N ARG A 449 26.53 -12.09 5.96
CA ARG A 449 25.88 -13.34 5.54
C ARG A 449 24.42 -13.34 5.95
N LEU A 450 23.54 -13.38 4.96
CA LEU A 450 22.10 -13.27 5.12
C LEU A 450 21.44 -14.45 4.43
N ARG A 451 20.62 -15.21 5.14
CA ARG A 451 19.80 -16.28 4.56
C ARG A 451 18.33 -16.00 4.81
N LEU A 452 17.56 -15.98 3.76
CA LEU A 452 16.12 -15.84 3.78
C LEU A 452 15.50 -17.21 3.58
N ARG A 453 14.68 -17.66 4.54
CA ARG A 453 13.97 -18.93 4.45
C ARG A 453 12.67 -18.75 3.69
N LEU A 454 12.53 -19.42 2.54
CA LEU A 454 11.37 -19.35 1.67
C LEU A 454 10.38 -20.48 1.97
N SER A 455 10.90 -21.68 2.22
CA SER A 455 10.13 -22.88 2.57
C SER A 455 11.03 -23.88 3.35
N PRO A 456 10.48 -24.97 3.92
CA PRO A 456 11.31 -26.04 4.47
C PRO A 456 12.24 -26.64 3.41
N GLU A 457 13.45 -27.02 3.81
CA GLU A 457 14.40 -27.65 2.89
C GLU A 457 13.94 -29.08 2.54
N GLU A 458 13.90 -29.39 1.24
CA GLU A 458 13.55 -30.71 0.73
C GLU A 458 14.80 -31.56 0.48
N ALA A 459 14.68 -32.87 0.72
CA ALA A 459 15.72 -33.83 0.34
C ALA A 459 16.04 -33.74 -1.16
N GLY A 460 17.33 -33.62 -1.48
CA GLY A 460 17.82 -33.50 -2.86
C GLY A 460 17.82 -32.08 -3.41
N ALA A 461 17.53 -31.05 -2.61
CA ALA A 461 17.75 -29.66 -2.99
C ALA A 461 19.22 -29.41 -3.35
N ARG A 462 19.46 -28.58 -4.38
CA ARG A 462 20.79 -28.24 -4.90
C ARG A 462 20.99 -26.73 -4.92
N PRO A 463 22.21 -26.25 -4.67
CA PRO A 463 22.50 -24.83 -4.72
C PRO A 463 22.61 -24.32 -6.17
N VAL A 464 21.99 -23.19 -6.45
CA VAL A 464 22.18 -22.33 -7.63
C VAL A 464 23.09 -21.18 -7.18
N ARG A 465 24.40 -21.31 -7.37
CA ARG A 465 25.38 -20.27 -6.99
C ARG A 465 25.62 -19.32 -8.15
N LEU A 466 25.27 -18.07 -7.95
CA LEU A 466 25.48 -16.98 -8.89
C LEU A 466 26.44 -15.95 -8.28
N LYS A 467 27.13 -15.19 -9.14
CA LYS A 467 27.97 -14.09 -8.67
C LYS A 467 27.07 -12.98 -8.12
N LEU A 468 27.24 -12.59 -6.86
CA LEU A 468 26.53 -11.44 -6.31
C LEU A 468 26.97 -10.18 -7.05
N VAL A 469 25.98 -9.46 -7.56
CA VAL A 469 26.15 -8.12 -8.10
C VAL A 469 25.21 -7.21 -7.33
N VAL A 470 25.77 -6.11 -6.81
CA VAL A 470 25.01 -5.01 -6.22
C VAL A 470 25.20 -3.82 -7.16
N PRO A 471 24.38 -3.69 -8.23
CA PRO A 471 24.52 -2.57 -9.13
C PRO A 471 24.36 -1.26 -8.35
N ARG A 472 25.10 -0.20 -8.72
CA ARG A 472 25.01 1.09 -8.05
C ARG A 472 23.55 1.54 -7.93
N GLY A 473 23.07 1.65 -6.69
CA GLY A 473 21.69 2.04 -6.42
C GLY A 473 20.65 1.01 -6.87
N ARG A 474 20.91 -0.30 -6.73
CA ARG A 474 19.92 -1.36 -6.97
C ARG A 474 19.99 -2.48 -5.94
N SER A 475 18.95 -3.32 -5.95
CA SER A 475 18.84 -4.57 -5.19
C SER A 475 19.97 -5.55 -5.52
N SER A 476 20.30 -6.41 -4.55
CA SER A 476 21.20 -7.54 -4.73
C SER A 476 20.64 -8.54 -5.73
N ARG A 477 21.52 -8.98 -6.64
CA ARG A 477 21.18 -9.90 -7.73
C ARG A 477 22.27 -10.93 -7.90
N GLY A 478 21.89 -12.11 -8.39
CA GLY A 478 22.84 -13.01 -9.01
C GLY A 478 23.16 -12.55 -10.42
N ALA A 479 24.38 -12.79 -10.88
CA ALA A 479 24.73 -12.68 -12.29
C ALA A 479 25.19 -14.04 -12.80
N THR A 480 24.77 -14.36 -14.02
CA THR A 480 25.11 -15.60 -14.72
C THR A 480 25.19 -15.35 -16.22
N GLU A 481 25.60 -16.37 -16.96
CA GLU A 481 25.72 -16.34 -18.42
C GLU A 481 25.20 -17.64 -19.04
N LEU A 482 24.81 -17.55 -20.31
CA LEU A 482 24.53 -18.71 -21.14
C LEU A 482 25.54 -18.74 -22.29
N PRO A 483 25.92 -19.92 -22.79
CA PRO A 483 26.76 -20.01 -23.98
C PRO A 483 26.18 -19.19 -25.14
N GLY A 484 26.98 -18.27 -25.68
CA GLY A 484 26.58 -17.38 -26.78
C GLY A 484 25.78 -16.13 -26.36
N MET A 485 25.63 -15.86 -25.07
CA MET A 485 24.94 -14.68 -24.52
C MET A 485 25.87 -13.82 -23.66
N ALA A 486 25.65 -12.51 -23.63
CA ALA A 486 26.22 -11.66 -22.59
C ALA A 486 25.64 -12.02 -21.21
N SER A 487 26.39 -11.74 -20.13
CA SER A 487 25.92 -11.97 -18.76
C SER A 487 24.59 -11.25 -18.49
N PHE A 488 23.69 -11.90 -17.76
CA PHE A 488 22.42 -11.34 -17.32
C PHE A 488 22.22 -11.52 -15.82
N GLN A 489 21.33 -10.70 -15.27
CA GLN A 489 21.04 -10.65 -13.84
C GLN A 489 19.81 -11.49 -13.50
N VAL A 490 19.87 -12.19 -12.37
CA VAL A 490 18.79 -12.96 -11.77
C VAL A 490 18.43 -12.31 -10.45
N ASP A 491 17.15 -12.03 -10.23
CA ASP A 491 16.65 -11.50 -8.97
C ASP A 491 15.45 -12.29 -8.44
N ALA A 492 15.23 -12.20 -7.14
CA ALA A 492 14.10 -12.82 -6.46
C ALA A 492 13.14 -11.74 -5.98
N ALA A 493 11.96 -11.64 -6.59
CA ALA A 493 10.90 -10.71 -6.22
C ALA A 493 9.86 -11.43 -5.35
N ILE A 494 10.24 -11.82 -4.13
CA ILE A 494 9.45 -12.69 -3.24
C ILE A 494 8.12 -12.07 -2.77
N GLN A 495 7.98 -10.75 -2.92
CA GLN A 495 6.77 -9.99 -2.60
C GLN A 495 5.74 -10.09 -3.74
N LYS A 496 6.18 -10.49 -4.94
CA LYS A 496 5.34 -10.59 -6.14
C LYS A 496 4.86 -12.03 -6.33
N SER A 497 3.75 -12.18 -7.03
CA SER A 497 3.15 -13.48 -7.40
C SER A 497 2.77 -13.48 -8.88
N TRP A 498 3.76 -13.28 -9.74
CA TRP A 498 3.56 -13.27 -11.19
C TRP A 498 3.30 -14.66 -11.74
N GLN A 499 2.62 -14.75 -12.88
CA GLN A 499 2.31 -16.02 -13.52
C GLN A 499 3.54 -16.67 -14.19
N LEU A 500 4.50 -15.87 -14.65
CA LEU A 500 5.71 -16.33 -15.33
C LEU A 500 6.92 -15.54 -14.82
N PRO A 501 8.15 -16.08 -14.94
CA PRO A 501 9.36 -15.28 -14.75
C PRO A 501 9.31 -14.04 -15.65
N LEU A 502 9.57 -12.87 -15.09
CA LEU A 502 9.59 -11.63 -15.86
C LEU A 502 10.99 -11.38 -16.42
N VAL A 503 11.11 -11.17 -17.73
CA VAL A 503 12.37 -10.85 -18.38
C VAL A 503 12.34 -9.48 -19.06
N SER A 504 13.49 -8.82 -19.08
CA SER A 504 13.65 -7.60 -19.88
C SER A 504 13.58 -7.87 -21.38
N LYS A 505 13.19 -6.87 -22.17
CA LYS A 505 13.09 -6.93 -23.63
C LYS A 505 14.44 -7.32 -24.28
N SER A 506 15.55 -6.79 -23.75
CA SER A 506 16.89 -7.18 -24.24
C SER A 506 17.27 -8.62 -23.93
N LEU A 507 16.94 -9.14 -22.73
CA LEU A 507 17.18 -10.55 -22.42
C LEU A 507 16.28 -11.46 -23.27
N ALA A 508 15.02 -11.09 -23.47
CA ALA A 508 14.11 -11.84 -24.32
C ALA A 508 14.60 -11.95 -25.76
N ALA A 509 15.15 -10.87 -26.34
CA ALA A 509 15.74 -10.89 -27.68
C ALA A 509 16.91 -11.90 -27.76
N ASP A 510 17.79 -11.91 -26.76
CA ASP A 510 18.89 -12.89 -26.71
C ASP A 510 18.37 -14.33 -26.51
N LEU A 511 17.34 -14.52 -25.68
CA LEU A 511 16.74 -15.84 -25.46
C LEU A 511 16.12 -16.40 -26.74
N VAL A 512 15.38 -15.59 -27.51
CA VAL A 512 14.83 -16.02 -28.80
C VAL A 512 15.94 -16.43 -29.76
N LYS A 513 17.03 -15.65 -29.83
CA LYS A 513 18.16 -15.96 -30.71
C LYS A 513 18.85 -17.27 -30.35
N ILE A 514 19.02 -17.58 -29.06
CA ILE A 514 19.84 -18.70 -28.60
C ILE A 514 19.01 -19.97 -28.38
N LEU A 515 17.84 -19.82 -27.76
CA LEU A 515 16.98 -20.94 -27.37
C LEU A 515 15.83 -21.17 -28.36
N GLY A 516 15.63 -20.26 -29.31
CA GLY A 516 14.42 -20.21 -30.12
C GLY A 516 13.21 -19.83 -29.28
N GLY A 517 12.10 -19.53 -29.95
CA GLY A 517 10.84 -19.25 -29.27
C GLY A 517 9.96 -18.29 -30.05
N ARG A 518 8.74 -18.10 -29.56
CA ARG A 518 7.77 -17.18 -30.14
C ARG A 518 6.92 -16.54 -29.07
N LEU A 519 6.49 -15.29 -29.31
CA LEU A 519 5.49 -14.64 -28.48
C LEU A 519 4.13 -15.30 -28.72
N GLU A 520 3.42 -15.65 -27.65
CA GLU A 520 2.11 -16.31 -27.70
C GLU A 520 1.07 -15.55 -26.88
N GLY A 521 -0.19 -15.72 -27.28
CA GLY A 521 -1.34 -15.16 -26.59
C GLY A 521 -1.47 -13.64 -26.73
N ARG A 522 -2.48 -13.09 -26.07
CA ARG A 522 -2.71 -11.65 -25.97
C ARG A 522 -1.81 -11.05 -24.87
N PRO A 523 -1.35 -9.80 -25.03
CA PRO A 523 -0.64 -9.13 -23.95
C PRO A 523 -1.54 -8.93 -22.73
N TRP A 524 -0.96 -8.93 -21.53
CA TRP A 524 -1.64 -8.61 -20.27
C TRP A 524 -0.86 -7.55 -19.50
N LEU A 525 -1.53 -6.92 -18.53
CA LEU A 525 -0.91 -5.94 -17.64
C LEU A 525 -0.38 -6.63 -16.40
N GLU A 526 0.94 -6.69 -16.27
CA GLU A 526 1.61 -7.19 -15.08
C GLU A 526 1.96 -6.04 -14.13
N THR A 527 1.81 -6.27 -12.83
CA THR A 527 2.19 -5.26 -11.82
C THR A 527 3.64 -5.48 -11.43
N LEU A 528 4.49 -4.51 -11.77
CA LEU A 528 5.91 -4.48 -11.42
C LEU A 528 6.11 -3.88 -10.02
N GLY A 529 7.27 -3.26 -9.75
CA GLY A 529 7.49 -2.45 -8.56
C GLY A 529 6.63 -1.17 -8.54
N TYR A 530 6.36 -0.62 -7.35
CA TYR A 530 5.69 0.69 -7.15
C TYR A 530 4.31 0.82 -7.79
N GLN A 531 3.52 -0.27 -7.78
CA GLN A 531 2.19 -0.33 -8.40
C GLN A 531 2.18 0.01 -9.91
N LEU A 532 3.35 0.01 -10.55
CA LEU A 532 3.47 0.25 -11.99
C LEU A 532 2.94 -0.97 -12.73
N ARG A 533 2.00 -0.73 -13.63
CA ARG A 533 1.46 -1.78 -14.50
C ARG A 533 2.02 -1.63 -15.90
N ARG A 534 2.64 -2.67 -16.44
CA ARG A 534 3.24 -2.67 -17.77
C ARG A 534 2.65 -3.80 -18.63
N PRO A 535 2.46 -3.56 -19.94
CA PRO A 535 2.06 -4.62 -20.85
C PRO A 535 3.23 -5.60 -21.00
N VAL A 536 2.94 -6.87 -20.70
CA VAL A 536 3.84 -7.99 -20.92
C VAL A 536 3.16 -9.01 -21.82
N ARG A 537 3.95 -9.88 -22.44
CA ARG A 537 3.47 -10.97 -23.27
C ARG A 537 4.28 -12.24 -23.01
N ARG A 538 3.65 -13.39 -23.22
CA ARG A 538 4.24 -14.69 -22.96
C ARG A 538 5.18 -15.01 -24.11
N LEU A 539 6.44 -15.25 -23.82
CA LEU A 539 7.42 -15.84 -24.73
C LEU A 539 7.54 -17.33 -24.39
N VAL A 540 7.13 -18.19 -25.31
CA VAL A 540 7.37 -19.64 -25.20
C VAL A 540 8.69 -19.95 -25.89
N LEU A 541 9.60 -20.58 -25.14
CA LEU A 541 10.94 -20.91 -25.62
C LEU A 541 10.93 -22.28 -26.29
N ALA A 542 11.62 -22.43 -27.43
CA ALA A 542 11.73 -23.72 -28.10
C ALA A 542 12.60 -24.71 -27.30
N LYS A 543 13.63 -24.18 -26.62
CA LYS A 543 14.41 -24.89 -25.61
C LYS A 543 14.23 -24.21 -24.25
N PRO A 544 14.05 -24.96 -23.15
CA PRO A 544 13.91 -24.34 -21.83
C PRO A 544 15.12 -23.49 -21.46
N LEU A 545 14.87 -22.35 -20.80
CA LEU A 545 15.91 -21.59 -20.12
C LEU A 545 16.30 -22.35 -18.84
N VAL A 546 17.56 -22.78 -18.77
CA VAL A 546 18.11 -23.53 -17.63
C VAL A 546 19.14 -22.69 -16.88
N ILE A 547 18.96 -22.54 -15.57
CA ILE A 547 19.89 -21.86 -14.65
C ILE A 547 20.14 -22.78 -13.45
N GLY A 548 21.20 -23.59 -13.52
CA GLY A 548 21.41 -24.67 -12.55
C GLY A 548 20.22 -25.65 -12.56
N PRO A 549 19.64 -26.01 -11.40
CA PRO A 549 18.40 -26.81 -11.33
C PRO A 549 17.12 -26.08 -11.80
N LEU A 550 17.16 -24.77 -12.01
CA LEU A 550 15.97 -24.02 -12.43
C LEU A 550 15.72 -24.21 -13.92
N SER A 551 14.47 -24.46 -14.32
CA SER A 551 14.10 -24.65 -15.73
C SER A 551 12.77 -23.97 -16.05
N PHE A 552 12.78 -23.12 -17.08
CA PHE A 552 11.61 -22.35 -17.52
C PHE A 552 11.34 -22.56 -19.02
N LYS A 553 10.14 -23.03 -19.36
CA LYS A 553 9.69 -23.18 -20.76
C LYS A 553 9.07 -21.92 -21.34
N ALA A 554 8.64 -21.00 -20.48
CA ALA A 554 8.04 -19.74 -20.88
C ALA A 554 8.41 -18.64 -19.89
N VAL A 555 8.44 -17.41 -20.39
CA VAL A 555 8.71 -16.19 -19.62
C VAL A 555 7.75 -15.09 -20.03
N ALA A 556 7.51 -14.11 -19.17
CA ALA A 556 6.80 -12.88 -19.50
C ALA A 556 7.81 -11.82 -19.95
N VAL A 557 7.61 -11.24 -21.13
CA VAL A 557 8.46 -10.20 -21.70
C VAL A 557 7.72 -8.89 -21.68
N GLN A 558 8.35 -7.82 -21.19
CA GLN A 558 7.79 -6.47 -21.35
C GLN A 558 7.81 -6.08 -22.83
N ILE A 559 6.63 -5.81 -23.40
CA ILE A 559 6.50 -5.50 -24.84
C ILE A 559 6.24 -4.02 -25.12
N GLY A 560 5.82 -3.24 -24.12
CA GLY A 560 5.44 -1.83 -24.32
C GLY A 560 5.52 -0.96 -23.06
N GLY A 561 5.19 0.32 -23.26
CA GLY A 561 5.29 1.37 -22.25
C GLY A 561 6.56 2.21 -22.39
N THR A 562 6.66 3.25 -21.55
CA THR A 562 7.80 4.19 -21.57
C THR A 562 9.14 3.45 -21.57
N PRO A 563 10.08 3.79 -22.47
CA PRO A 563 11.39 3.15 -22.51
C PRO A 563 12.09 3.27 -21.15
N ASP A 564 12.46 2.13 -20.57
CA ASP A 564 13.27 1.99 -19.37
C ASP A 564 14.26 0.85 -19.56
N GLU A 565 15.05 0.52 -18.54
CA GLU A 565 16.07 -0.53 -18.66
C GLU A 565 15.48 -1.91 -18.98
N SER A 566 14.26 -2.20 -18.53
CA SER A 566 13.57 -3.47 -18.79
C SER A 566 12.85 -3.49 -20.12
N ASN A 567 12.46 -2.35 -20.69
CA ASN A 567 11.76 -2.27 -21.98
C ASN A 567 12.62 -1.83 -23.18
N ARG A 568 13.95 -1.87 -23.05
CA ARG A 568 14.89 -1.44 -24.11
C ARG A 568 15.64 -2.62 -24.70
N LEU A 569 15.87 -2.58 -26.02
CA LEU A 569 16.80 -3.47 -26.71
C LEU A 569 18.24 -2.98 -26.52
N ALA A 570 19.17 -3.91 -26.35
CA ALA A 570 20.60 -3.59 -26.40
C ALA A 570 21.02 -3.23 -27.83
N ARG A 571 22.16 -2.54 -27.96
CA ARG A 571 22.69 -2.14 -29.26
C ARG A 571 22.93 -3.38 -30.13
N GLY A 572 22.39 -3.38 -31.36
CA GLY A 572 22.55 -4.47 -32.32
C GLY A 572 21.62 -5.66 -32.11
N GLN A 573 20.60 -5.54 -31.26
CA GLN A 573 19.52 -6.53 -31.16
C GLN A 573 18.34 -6.16 -32.06
N ASP A 574 17.78 -7.18 -32.70
CA ASP A 574 16.55 -7.05 -33.48
C ASP A 574 15.32 -6.96 -32.58
N VAL A 575 14.28 -6.32 -33.10
CA VAL A 575 12.96 -6.30 -32.46
C VAL A 575 12.42 -7.72 -32.41
N LEU A 576 11.81 -8.08 -31.28
CA LEU A 576 11.13 -9.37 -31.15
C LEU A 576 10.01 -9.46 -32.20
N PRO A 577 9.99 -10.52 -33.04
CA PRO A 577 8.92 -10.72 -34.01
C PRO A 577 7.56 -10.71 -33.31
N ASP A 578 6.54 -10.09 -33.94
CA ASP A 578 5.18 -9.92 -33.42
C ASP A 578 5.04 -9.10 -32.12
N ALA A 579 6.09 -8.43 -31.64
CA ALA A 579 5.97 -7.52 -30.49
C ALA A 579 5.17 -6.25 -30.80
N ASP A 580 5.09 -5.87 -32.08
CA ASP A 580 4.51 -4.61 -32.55
C ASP A 580 3.24 -4.78 -33.43
N ALA A 581 2.67 -5.98 -33.54
CA ALA A 581 1.52 -6.23 -34.42
C ALA A 581 0.21 -5.50 -34.00
N ASP A 582 0.17 -4.96 -32.78
CA ASP A 582 -0.94 -4.15 -32.24
C ASP A 582 -0.46 -2.76 -31.74
N THR A 583 0.78 -2.35 -32.06
CA THR A 583 1.25 -1.00 -31.73
C THR A 583 0.58 -0.03 -32.67
N ASP A 584 -0.15 0.94 -32.12
CA ASP A 584 -0.80 2.01 -32.89
C ASP A 584 0.24 2.66 -33.81
N PRO A 585 0.09 2.60 -35.15
CA PRO A 585 1.04 3.22 -36.07
C PRO A 585 1.14 4.74 -35.87
N ASP A 586 0.17 5.35 -35.16
CA ASP A 586 0.16 6.76 -34.80
C ASP A 586 0.79 7.06 -33.41
N GLU A 587 1.34 6.05 -32.71
CA GLU A 587 2.04 6.26 -31.44
C GLU A 587 3.33 7.08 -31.67
N ILE A 588 3.32 8.33 -31.21
CA ILE A 588 4.48 9.23 -31.25
C ILE A 588 5.61 8.63 -30.39
N VAL A 589 6.54 7.92 -31.02
CA VAL A 589 7.79 7.45 -30.39
C VAL A 589 8.73 8.63 -30.19
N VAL A 590 8.66 9.27 -29.02
CA VAL A 590 9.61 10.32 -28.65
C VAL A 590 10.98 9.72 -28.39
N THR A 591 11.87 9.78 -29.39
CA THR A 591 13.29 9.39 -29.29
C THR A 591 14.10 10.46 -28.56
N GLY A 592 14.04 10.46 -27.22
CA GLY A 592 15.01 11.20 -26.40
C GLY A 592 16.33 10.44 -26.27
N LYS A 593 17.47 11.14 -26.22
CA LYS A 593 18.76 10.55 -25.81
C LYS A 593 18.66 10.09 -24.35
N MET A 594 18.34 8.82 -24.12
CA MET A 594 18.43 8.21 -22.79
C MET A 594 19.82 7.64 -22.54
N SER A 595 20.45 8.09 -21.46
CA SER A 595 21.72 7.57 -20.96
C SER A 595 21.52 6.26 -20.19
N GLY A 596 22.41 5.27 -20.41
CA GLY A 596 22.43 3.98 -19.71
C GLY A 596 22.25 2.75 -20.62
N PRO A 597 22.93 1.63 -20.33
CA PRO A 597 22.80 0.39 -21.11
C PRO A 597 21.44 -0.28 -20.91
N ALA A 598 20.95 -1.03 -21.91
CA ALA A 598 19.82 -1.92 -21.74
C ALA A 598 20.18 -3.04 -20.75
N GLY A 599 19.32 -3.30 -19.77
CA GLY A 599 19.59 -4.28 -18.73
C GLY A 599 19.08 -5.65 -19.15
N ARG A 600 19.92 -6.67 -19.04
CA ARG A 600 19.53 -8.08 -19.20
C ARG A 600 19.17 -8.64 -17.84
N ARG A 601 17.89 -8.89 -17.58
CA ARG A 601 17.39 -9.29 -16.26
C ARG A 601 16.27 -10.30 -16.38
N ILE A 602 16.27 -11.30 -15.49
CA ILE A 602 15.16 -12.19 -15.20
C ILE A 602 14.80 -12.10 -13.71
N SER A 603 13.52 -11.91 -13.43
CA SER A 603 12.96 -11.75 -12.09
C SER A 603 12.05 -12.92 -11.76
N LEU A 604 12.35 -13.60 -10.65
CA LEU A 604 11.63 -14.77 -10.16
C LEU A 604 10.71 -14.35 -9.02
N SER A 605 9.40 -14.47 -9.21
CA SER A 605 8.44 -14.16 -8.14
C SER A 605 8.29 -15.33 -7.16
N ARG A 606 7.51 -15.14 -6.08
CA ARG A 606 7.18 -16.19 -5.12
C ARG A 606 6.62 -17.45 -5.81
N THR A 607 5.77 -17.26 -6.82
CA THR A 607 5.18 -18.34 -7.60
C THR A 607 6.27 -19.21 -8.24
N GLN A 608 7.22 -18.59 -8.94
CA GLN A 608 8.29 -19.32 -9.63
C GLN A 608 9.24 -19.98 -8.62
N LEU A 609 9.58 -19.31 -7.52
CA LEU A 609 10.43 -19.90 -6.49
C LEU A 609 9.77 -21.12 -5.84
N ALA A 610 8.45 -21.09 -5.62
CA ALA A 610 7.70 -22.23 -5.11
C ALA A 610 7.59 -23.38 -6.14
N GLU A 611 7.33 -23.07 -7.42
CA GLU A 611 7.29 -24.06 -8.51
C GLU A 611 8.62 -24.79 -8.69
N GLN A 612 9.73 -24.09 -8.48
CA GLN A 612 11.09 -24.64 -8.54
C GLN A 612 11.54 -25.24 -7.19
N ARG A 613 10.63 -25.29 -6.21
CA ARG A 613 10.83 -25.82 -4.85
C ARG A 613 12.08 -25.26 -4.18
N CYS A 614 12.18 -23.94 -4.17
CA CYS A 614 13.27 -23.23 -3.51
C CYS A 614 12.99 -23.08 -2.00
N SER A 615 13.95 -23.50 -1.18
CA SER A 615 13.88 -23.46 0.28
C SER A 615 14.50 -22.20 0.87
N SER A 616 15.54 -21.65 0.24
CA SER A 616 16.19 -20.43 0.74
C SER A 616 16.85 -19.59 -0.34
N LEU A 617 17.01 -18.30 -0.04
CA LEU A 617 17.86 -17.36 -0.74
C LEU A 617 18.97 -16.88 0.21
N ALA A 618 20.23 -17.05 -0.17
CA ALA A 618 21.39 -16.66 0.61
C ALA A 618 22.24 -15.60 -0.12
N VAL A 619 22.73 -14.62 0.64
CA VAL A 619 23.68 -13.60 0.18
C VAL A 619 24.89 -13.61 1.12
N ASP A 620 26.05 -13.94 0.57
CA ASP A 620 27.36 -13.80 1.24
C ASP A 620 28.11 -12.66 0.54
N LYS A 621 28.17 -11.50 1.21
CA LYS A 621 28.76 -10.28 0.65
C LYS A 621 30.29 -10.39 0.54
N PRO A 622 31.03 -10.85 1.56
CA PRO A 622 32.48 -11.06 1.44
C PRO A 622 32.86 -12.00 0.30
N ALA A 623 32.13 -13.12 0.15
CA ALA A 623 32.39 -14.08 -0.91
C ALA A 623 31.82 -13.65 -2.28
N SER A 624 31.03 -12.57 -2.34
CA SER A 624 30.29 -12.15 -3.53
C SER A 624 29.42 -13.29 -4.11
N ILE A 625 28.69 -13.99 -3.24
CA ILE A 625 27.80 -15.10 -3.61
C ILE A 625 26.34 -14.71 -3.42
N TRP A 626 25.54 -14.99 -4.44
CA TRP A 626 24.08 -15.00 -4.39
C TRP A 626 23.62 -16.43 -4.68
N GLU A 627 22.98 -17.08 -3.71
CA GLU A 627 22.67 -18.51 -3.78
C GLU A 627 21.18 -18.77 -3.57
N LEU A 628 20.57 -19.56 -4.45
CA LEU A 628 19.27 -20.17 -4.18
C LEU A 628 19.45 -21.66 -3.90
N ILE A 629 18.78 -22.19 -2.88
CA ILE A 629 18.72 -23.63 -2.64
C ILE A 629 17.39 -24.12 -3.19
N CYS A 630 17.42 -24.90 -4.27
CA CYS A 630 16.22 -25.36 -4.96
C CYS A 630 16.34 -26.82 -5.40
N ARG A 631 15.23 -27.55 -5.38
CA ARG A 631 15.20 -28.93 -5.92
C ARG A 631 15.08 -28.98 -7.44
N GLY A 632 14.55 -27.91 -8.05
CA GLY A 632 14.12 -27.90 -9.45
C GLY A 632 12.63 -28.14 -9.56
N PRO A 633 12.08 -28.14 -10.79
CA PRO A 633 10.65 -28.30 -11.00
C PRO A 633 10.18 -29.68 -10.52
N ALA A 634 8.93 -29.72 -10.04
CA ALA A 634 8.23 -30.93 -9.63
C ALA A 634 8.16 -32.00 -10.73
#